data_AF-A0A1I1ISV3-F1
#
_entry.id   AF-A0A1I1ISV3-F1
#
_cell.length_a   1.000
_cell.length_b   1.000
_cell.length_c   1.000
_cell.angle_alpha   90.00
_cell.angle_beta   90.00
_cell.angle_gamma   90.00
#
_symmetry.space_group_name_H-M   'P 1'
#
loop_
_entity.id
_entity.type
_entity.pdbx_description
1 polymer ?
#
loop_
_entity_poly.entity_id
_entity_poly.type
_entity_poly.pdbx_seq_one_letter_code
_entity_poly.pdbx_strand_id
1 'polypeptide(L)'
;MTQPHKNKTLATFTATVFGSIGLHRFYLRGIKDAWGWLHLATLPISLLAYMLWGQNQQTAFLFGPLIISGLIACIESLVIGLTPDEKWDVQYNPDSGRKSDSSWLVVLLVVLTLGCGAIALIGAIARTFDLLFTGGAYG
;
A
#
# COMPACT_ATOMS: atom_id res chain seq x y z
N MET A 1 -13.58 -1.34 -29.89
CA MET A 1 -13.00 -2.29 -28.92
C MET A 1 -13.38 -1.79 -27.54
N THR A 2 -14.16 -2.54 -26.76
CA THR A 2 -14.51 -2.13 -25.39
C THR A 2 -13.28 -2.28 -24.51
N GLN A 3 -12.74 -1.16 -24.03
CA GLN A 3 -11.67 -1.20 -23.03
C GLN A 3 -12.21 -1.87 -21.75
N PRO A 4 -11.41 -2.73 -21.08
CA PRO A 4 -11.84 -3.36 -19.85
C PRO A 4 -12.09 -2.30 -18.76
N HIS A 5 -13.28 -2.33 -18.16
CA HIS A 5 -13.68 -1.39 -17.11
C HIS A 5 -13.06 -1.79 -15.76
N LYS A 6 -12.31 -0.87 -15.14
CA LYS A 6 -11.62 -1.07 -13.86
C LYS A 6 -12.52 -0.69 -12.70
N ASN A 7 -12.60 -1.60 -11.73
CA ASN A 7 -13.41 -1.48 -10.53
C ASN A 7 -12.63 -0.76 -9.41
N LYS A 8 -13.16 0.39 -8.96
CA LYS A 8 -12.56 1.20 -7.88
C LYS A 8 -12.50 0.48 -6.54
N THR A 9 -13.53 -0.31 -6.22
CA THR A 9 -13.58 -1.09 -4.97
C THR A 9 -12.46 -2.12 -4.94
N LEU A 10 -12.24 -2.82 -6.06
CA LEU A 10 -11.16 -3.80 -6.17
C LEU A 10 -9.77 -3.14 -6.11
N ALA A 11 -9.60 -1.99 -6.77
CA ALA A 11 -8.36 -1.21 -6.69
C ALA A 11 -8.06 -0.76 -5.25
N THR A 12 -9.07 -0.26 -4.53
CA THR A 12 -8.95 0.15 -3.13
C THR A 12 -8.59 -1.05 -2.26
N PHE A 13 -9.30 -2.18 -2.43
CA PHE A 13 -9.06 -3.40 -1.66
C PHE A 13 -7.64 -3.94 -1.84
N THR A 14 -7.19 -4.04 -3.10
CA THR A 14 -5.84 -4.51 -3.40
C THR A 14 -4.77 -3.58 -2.84
N ALA A 15 -5.03 -2.26 -2.79
CA ALA A 15 -4.12 -1.29 -2.17
C ALA A 15 -4.11 -1.42 -0.64
N THR A 16 -5.26 -1.66 -0.01
CA THR A 16 -5.37 -1.87 1.44
C THR A 16 -4.67 -3.14 1.90
N VAL A 17 -4.89 -4.26 1.21
CA VAL A 17 -4.46 -5.59 1.69
C VAL A 17 -3.09 -5.98 1.14
N PHE A 18 -2.84 -5.70 -0.13
CA PHE A 18 -1.63 -6.12 -0.86
C PHE A 18 -0.78 -4.93 -1.32
N GLY A 19 -1.02 -3.78 -0.71
CA GLY A 19 -0.38 -2.53 -1.07
C GLY A 19 1.14 -2.53 -0.89
N SER A 20 1.63 -3.17 0.17
CA SER A 20 3.07 -3.27 0.47
C SER A 20 3.88 -3.98 -0.62
N ILE A 21 3.23 -4.78 -1.47
CA ILE A 21 3.83 -5.43 -2.64
C ILE A 21 3.36 -4.84 -3.98
N GLY A 22 2.54 -3.80 -3.95
CA GLY A 22 2.16 -3.01 -5.13
C GLY A 22 1.09 -3.62 -6.02
N LEU A 23 0.27 -4.56 -5.53
CA LEU A 23 -0.68 -5.29 -6.38
C LEU A 23 -1.72 -4.37 -7.05
N HIS A 24 -2.17 -3.33 -6.35
CA HIS A 24 -3.07 -2.32 -6.90
C HIS A 24 -2.46 -1.55 -8.07
N ARG A 25 -1.14 -1.34 -8.07
CA ARG A 25 -0.43 -0.66 -9.15
C ARG A 25 -0.40 -1.52 -10.41
N PHE A 26 -0.14 -2.81 -10.27
CA PHE A 26 -0.25 -3.74 -11.40
C PHE A 26 -1.69 -3.87 -11.90
N TYR A 27 -2.68 -3.86 -11.02
CA TYR A 27 -4.08 -3.84 -11.41
C TYR A 27 -4.43 -2.60 -12.27
N LEU A 28 -3.92 -1.42 -11.89
CA LEU A 28 -4.23 -0.16 -12.56
C LEU A 28 -3.39 0.09 -13.82
N ARG A 29 -2.08 -0.16 -13.77
CA ARG A 29 -1.13 0.25 -14.80
C ARG A 29 -0.47 -0.92 -15.54
N GLY A 30 -0.72 -2.16 -15.10
CA GLY A 30 -0.15 -3.37 -15.69
C GLY A 30 1.34 -3.56 -15.36
N ILE A 31 1.95 -4.55 -15.99
CA ILE A 31 3.33 -5.00 -15.71
C ILE A 31 4.42 -3.98 -16.10
N LYS A 32 4.06 -2.90 -16.80
CA LYS A 32 4.99 -1.84 -17.21
C LYS A 32 5.22 -0.79 -16.12
N ASP A 33 4.53 -0.90 -14.97
CA ASP A 33 4.69 0.08 -13.89
C ASP A 33 5.96 -0.16 -13.07
N ALA A 34 6.98 0.66 -13.31
CA ALA A 34 8.25 0.61 -12.59
C ALA A 34 8.08 0.76 -11.06
N TRP A 35 7.10 1.53 -10.61
CA TRP A 35 6.83 1.69 -9.19
C TRP A 35 6.15 0.46 -8.58
N GLY A 36 5.27 -0.22 -9.33
CA GLY A 36 4.72 -1.51 -8.91
C GLY A 36 5.84 -2.52 -8.67
N TRP A 37 6.82 -2.55 -9.56
CA TRP A 37 8.04 -3.36 -9.38
C TRP A 37 8.88 -2.93 -8.18
N LEU A 38 8.97 -1.64 -7.89
CA LEU A 38 9.66 -1.14 -6.70
C LEU A 38 8.99 -1.65 -5.42
N HIS A 39 7.66 -1.53 -5.31
CA HIS A 39 6.90 -2.09 -4.18
C HIS A 39 7.15 -3.59 -4.04
N LEU A 40 7.04 -4.34 -5.14
CA LEU A 40 7.25 -5.79 -5.14
C LEU A 40 8.67 -6.17 -4.69
N ALA A 41 9.68 -5.41 -5.11
CA ALA A 41 11.08 -5.66 -4.75
C ALA A 41 11.37 -5.43 -3.26
N THR A 42 10.56 -4.62 -2.55
CA THR A 42 10.79 -4.37 -1.12
C THR A 42 10.65 -5.62 -0.26
N LEU A 43 9.81 -6.58 -0.66
CA LEU A 43 9.62 -7.84 0.06
C LEU A 43 10.87 -8.74 0.02
N PRO A 44 11.41 -9.16 -1.14
CA PRO A 44 12.62 -9.98 -1.19
C PRO A 44 13.84 -9.24 -0.66
N ILE A 45 13.94 -7.91 -0.83
CA ILE A 45 15.04 -7.12 -0.23
C ILE A 45 14.99 -7.20 1.30
N SER A 46 13.81 -7.01 1.89
CA SER A 46 13.64 -7.08 3.36
C SER A 46 13.91 -8.49 3.88
N LEU A 47 13.44 -9.52 3.17
CA LEU A 47 13.68 -10.91 3.54
C LEU A 47 15.17 -11.28 3.45
N LEU A 48 15.86 -10.84 2.39
CA LEU A 48 17.29 -11.04 2.23
C LEU A 48 18.07 -10.33 3.34
N ALA A 49 17.69 -9.08 3.67
CA ALA A 49 18.30 -8.35 4.76
C ALA A 49 18.12 -9.06 6.11
N TYR A 50 16.94 -9.62 6.36
CA TYR A 50 16.69 -10.44 7.54
C TYR A 50 17.54 -11.72 7.58
N MET A 51 17.68 -12.43 6.47
CA MET A 51 18.50 -13.65 6.39
C MET A 51 19.99 -13.38 6.63
N LEU A 52 20.50 -12.23 6.13
CA LEU A 52 21.92 -11.89 6.23
C LEU A 52 22.29 -11.25 7.57
N TRP A 53 21.40 -10.43 8.15
CA TRP A 53 21.72 -9.59 9.31
C TRP A 53 20.76 -9.74 10.49
N GLY A 54 19.80 -10.66 10.44
CA GLY A 54 18.75 -10.82 11.46
C GLY A 54 19.22 -11.08 12.88
N GLN A 55 20.42 -11.65 13.06
CA GLN A 55 21.02 -11.89 14.39
C GLN A 55 21.72 -10.65 14.96
N ASN A 56 22.12 -9.71 14.11
CA ASN A 56 23.00 -8.58 14.47
C ASN A 56 22.28 -7.23 14.42
N GLN A 57 21.09 -7.18 13.82
CA GLN A 57 20.37 -5.95 13.53
C GLN A 57 18.92 -6.08 13.95
N GLN A 58 18.34 -4.96 14.35
CA GLN A 58 16.94 -4.89 14.77
C GLN A 58 16.01 -5.22 13.60
N THR A 59 15.11 -6.18 13.80
CA THR A 59 14.23 -6.69 12.73
C THR A 59 13.40 -5.58 12.07
N ALA A 60 12.94 -4.59 12.85
CA ALA A 60 12.17 -3.46 12.33
C ALA A 60 12.93 -2.68 11.24
N PHE A 61 14.25 -2.49 11.38
CA PHE A 61 15.05 -1.80 10.36
C PHE A 61 15.29 -2.67 9.12
N LEU A 62 15.44 -3.98 9.30
CA LEU A 62 15.62 -4.92 8.19
C LEU A 62 14.38 -4.97 7.29
N PHE A 63 13.18 -4.81 7.87
CA PHE A 63 11.91 -4.69 7.15
C PHE A 63 11.52 -3.25 6.80
N GLY A 64 12.40 -2.27 7.06
CA GLY A 64 12.16 -0.85 6.77
C GLY A 64 11.65 -0.58 5.35
N PRO A 65 12.25 -1.15 4.29
CA PRO A 65 11.76 -0.98 2.93
C PRO A 65 10.31 -1.45 2.75
N LEU A 66 9.94 -2.61 3.30
CA LEU A 66 8.58 -3.15 3.22
C LEU A 66 7.58 -2.32 4.03
N ILE A 67 7.99 -1.82 5.21
CA ILE A 67 7.17 -0.94 6.05
C ILE A 67 6.88 0.37 5.32
N ILE A 68 7.90 1.03 4.76
CA ILE A 68 7.74 2.27 3.97
C ILE A 68 6.83 2.02 2.77
N SER A 69 7.04 0.91 2.05
CA SER A 69 6.19 0.49 0.94
C SER A 69 4.71 0.35 1.36
N GLY A 70 4.46 -0.29 2.51
CA GLY A 70 3.12 -0.41 3.07
C GLY A 70 2.48 0.92 3.46
N LEU A 71 3.24 1.85 4.05
CA LEU A 71 2.76 3.20 4.39
C LEU A 71 2.40 4.01 3.13
N ILE A 72 3.23 3.95 2.10
CA ILE A 72 2.93 4.57 0.79
C ILE A 72 1.62 3.98 0.24
N ALA A 73 1.45 2.66 0.31
CA ALA A 73 0.26 2.02 -0.22
C ALA A 73 -1.00 2.31 0.60
N CYS A 74 -0.88 2.57 1.91
CA CYS A 74 -1.99 3.08 2.71
C CYS A 74 -2.47 4.44 2.16
N ILE A 75 -1.53 5.35 1.86
CA ILE A 75 -1.86 6.64 1.23
C ILE A 75 -2.50 6.43 -0.14
N GLU A 76 -1.94 5.56 -0.99
CA GLU A 76 -2.50 5.27 -2.32
C GLU A 76 -3.91 4.65 -2.23
N SER A 77 -4.16 3.76 -1.26
CA SER A 77 -5.49 3.20 -0.99
C SER A 77 -6.50 4.30 -0.60
N LEU A 78 -6.11 5.24 0.27
CA LEU A 78 -6.96 6.38 0.63
C LEU A 78 -7.23 7.28 -0.58
N VAL A 79 -6.21 7.59 -1.38
CA VAL A 79 -6.36 8.39 -2.60
C VAL A 79 -7.32 7.72 -3.58
N ILE A 80 -7.16 6.42 -3.84
CA ILE A 80 -8.03 5.66 -4.73
C ILE A 80 -9.46 5.61 -4.18
N GLY A 81 -9.63 5.22 -2.91
CA GLY A 81 -10.95 5.06 -2.30
C GLY A 81 -11.75 6.37 -2.20
N LEU A 82 -11.06 7.49 -1.96
CA LEU A 82 -11.66 8.83 -1.87
C LEU A 82 -11.80 9.53 -3.22
N THR A 83 -11.28 8.95 -4.31
CA THR A 83 -11.45 9.53 -5.65
C THR A 83 -12.94 9.45 -6.05
N PRO A 84 -13.58 10.58 -6.42
CA PRO A 84 -14.96 10.58 -6.93
C PRO A 84 -15.11 9.72 -8.18
N ASP A 85 -16.25 9.04 -8.34
CA ASP A 85 -16.48 8.08 -9.44
C ASP A 85 -16.32 8.71 -10.82
N GLU A 86 -16.75 9.95 -10.99
CA GLU A 86 -16.59 10.71 -12.24
C GLU A 86 -15.11 10.91 -12.60
N LYS A 87 -14.28 11.26 -11.61
CA LYS A 87 -12.83 11.43 -11.81
C LYS A 87 -12.14 10.09 -12.05
N TRP A 88 -12.59 9.04 -11.35
CA TRP A 88 -12.12 7.67 -11.56
C TRP A 88 -12.37 7.22 -12.99
N ASP A 89 -13.58 7.44 -13.50
CA ASP A 89 -13.96 7.01 -14.84
C ASP A 89 -13.18 7.75 -15.92
N VAL A 90 -12.98 9.07 -15.78
CA VAL A 90 -12.14 9.83 -16.71
C VAL A 90 -10.71 9.30 -16.75
N GLN A 91 -10.16 8.91 -15.59
CA GLN A 91 -8.77 8.48 -15.49
C GLN A 91 -8.54 7.04 -15.96
N TYR A 92 -9.44 6.12 -15.61
CA TYR A 92 -9.22 4.68 -15.77
C TYR A 92 -10.20 4.01 -16.73
N ASN A 93 -11.33 4.64 -17.04
CA ASN A 93 -12.42 4.09 -17.85
C ASN A 93 -12.93 5.04 -18.97
N PRO A 94 -12.10 5.89 -19.63
CA PRO A 94 -12.61 6.94 -20.53
C PRO A 94 -13.46 6.41 -21.69
N ASP A 95 -13.17 5.19 -22.16
CA ASP A 95 -13.85 4.56 -23.31
C ASP A 95 -14.70 3.33 -22.91
N SER A 96 -15.02 3.14 -21.63
CA SER A 96 -15.71 1.91 -21.20
C SER A 96 -17.22 1.94 -21.43
N GLY A 97 -17.82 3.11 -21.70
CA GLY A 97 -19.27 3.29 -21.87
C GLY A 97 -20.12 2.94 -20.64
N ARG A 98 -19.49 2.80 -19.47
CA ARG A 98 -20.11 2.45 -18.18
C ARG A 98 -19.68 3.48 -17.15
N LYS A 99 -20.61 3.89 -16.30
CA LYS A 99 -20.28 4.70 -15.11
C LYS A 99 -19.93 3.79 -13.95
N SER A 100 -18.88 4.14 -13.22
CA SER A 100 -18.57 3.53 -11.95
C SER A 100 -19.62 3.90 -10.91
N ASP A 101 -20.07 2.91 -10.16
CA ASP A 101 -20.89 3.08 -8.97
C ASP A 101 -20.15 2.42 -7.81
N SER A 102 -19.47 3.23 -7.01
CA SER A 102 -18.64 2.72 -5.94
C SER A 102 -19.46 2.19 -4.78
N SER A 103 -19.18 0.94 -4.43
CA SER A 103 -19.87 0.28 -3.33
C SER A 103 -19.54 0.90 -1.96
N TRP A 104 -20.45 0.76 -1.01
CA TRP A 104 -20.23 1.10 0.40
C TRP A 104 -18.97 0.45 0.99
N LEU A 105 -18.50 -0.68 0.44
CA LEU A 105 -17.27 -1.34 0.86
C LEU A 105 -16.04 -0.45 0.70
N VAL A 106 -16.03 0.48 -0.26
CA VAL A 106 -14.92 1.45 -0.42
C VAL A 106 -14.78 2.29 0.85
N VAL A 107 -15.88 2.72 1.46
CA VAL A 107 -15.87 3.53 2.68
C VAL A 107 -15.28 2.73 3.83
N LEU A 108 -15.68 1.48 3.99
CA LEU A 108 -15.13 0.58 5.01
C LEU A 108 -13.63 0.37 4.81
N LEU A 109 -13.19 0.14 3.58
CA LEU A 109 -11.76 0.00 3.27
C LEU A 109 -10.98 1.26 3.61
N VAL A 110 -11.50 2.45 3.27
CA VAL A 110 -10.85 3.73 3.59
C VAL A 110 -10.70 3.91 5.11
N VAL A 111 -11.75 3.64 5.89
CA VAL A 111 -11.71 3.75 7.37
C VAL A 111 -10.70 2.77 7.96
N LEU A 112 -10.70 1.51 7.50
CA LEU A 112 -9.73 0.50 7.95
C LEU A 112 -8.30 0.86 7.56
N THR A 113 -8.07 1.29 6.32
CA THR A 113 -6.77 1.75 5.84
C THR A 113 -6.26 2.90 6.70
N LEU A 114 -7.11 3.89 7.00
CA LEU A 114 -6.72 5.03 7.83
C LEU A 114 -6.33 4.60 9.24
N GLY A 115 -7.17 3.78 9.89
CA GLY A 115 -6.92 3.30 11.24
C GLY A 115 -5.64 2.45 11.33
N CYS A 116 -5.52 1.42 10.48
CA CYS A 116 -4.35 0.55 10.45
C CYS A 116 -3.08 1.31 10.04
N GLY A 117 -3.16 2.19 9.05
CA GLY A 117 -2.05 3.02 8.60
C GLY A 117 -1.56 3.97 9.68
N ALA A 118 -2.46 4.60 10.42
CA ALA A 118 -2.11 5.46 11.56
C ALA A 118 -1.43 4.65 12.68
N ILE A 119 -1.98 3.50 13.06
CA ILE A 119 -1.38 2.60 14.05
C ILE A 119 0.02 2.18 13.62
N ALA A 120 0.19 1.74 12.37
CA ALA A 120 1.48 1.32 11.83
C ALA A 120 2.50 2.47 11.82
N LEU A 121 2.09 3.67 11.40
CA LEU A 121 2.96 4.85 11.38
C LEU A 121 3.40 5.25 12.78
N ILE A 122 2.47 5.36 13.72
CA ILE A 122 2.76 5.71 15.11
C ILE A 122 3.66 4.65 15.74
N GLY A 123 3.37 3.36 15.52
CA GLY A 123 4.17 2.25 15.99
C GLY A 123 5.60 2.27 15.44
N ALA A 124 5.77 2.55 14.14
CA ALA A 124 7.08 2.66 13.51
C ALA A 124 7.90 3.82 14.09
N ILE A 125 7.28 4.97 14.32
CA ILE A 125 7.93 6.14 14.93
C ILE A 125 8.32 5.83 16.38
N ALA A 126 7.37 5.31 17.18
CA ALA A 126 7.61 4.95 18.57
C ALA A 126 8.74 3.93 18.70
N ARG A 127 8.74 2.89 17.87
CA ARG A 127 9.79 1.87 17.86
C ARG A 127 11.14 2.46 17.46
N THR A 128 11.16 3.38 16.50
CA THR A 128 12.40 4.05 16.09
C THR A 128 12.98 4.87 17.23
N PHE A 129 12.16 5.64 17.94
CA PHE A 129 12.63 6.42 19.10
C PHE A 129 13.09 5.56 20.26
N ASP A 130 12.40 4.46 20.53
CA ASP A 130 12.80 3.47 21.53
C ASP A 130 14.20 2.92 21.20
N LEU A 131 14.43 2.49 19.96
CA LEU A 131 15.75 2.01 19.53
C LEU A 131 16.84 3.09 19.59
N LEU A 132 16.53 4.34 19.24
CA LEU A 132 17.50 5.44 19.24
C LEU A 132 17.90 5.91 20.64
N PHE A 133 16.95 5.96 21.59
CA PHE A 133 17.19 6.58 22.90
C PHE A 133 17.36 5.58 24.05
N THR A 134 16.78 4.39 23.94
CA THR A 134 16.75 3.41 25.02
C THR A 134 17.49 2.12 24.65
N GLY A 135 17.87 1.98 23.38
CA GLY A 135 18.43 0.75 22.84
C GLY A 135 17.40 -0.38 22.68
N GLY A 136 16.10 -0.07 22.74
CA GLY A 136 15.01 -1.06 22.66
C GLY A 136 14.57 -1.61 24.01
N ALA A 137 14.63 -0.82 25.08
CA ALA A 137 14.26 -1.27 26.42
C ALA A 137 12.76 -1.58 26.57
N TYR A 138 11.92 -1.05 25.67
CA TYR A 138 10.45 -1.16 25.75
C TYR A 138 9.83 -2.08 24.69
N GLY A 139 10.66 -2.85 23.96
CA GLY A 139 10.21 -3.87 23.00
C GLY A 139 11.29 -4.34 22.05
#